data_AF-A0A926D4Q1-F1
#
_entry.id   AF-A0A926D4Q1-F1
#
_cell.length_a   1.000
_cell.length_b   1.000
_cell.length_c   1.000
_cell.angle_alpha   90.00
_cell.angle_beta   90.00
_cell.angle_gamma   90.00
#
_symmetry.space_group_name_H-M   'P 1'
#
loop_
_entity.id
_entity.type
_entity.pdbx_description
1 polymer ?
#
loop_
_entity_poly.entity_id
_entity_poly.type
_entity_poly.pdbx_seq_one_letter_code
_entity_poly.pdbx_strand_id
1 'polypeptide(L)'
;MGHLGFSYVGLIYLLLLFIPNLVWARHMPPGYSVREEKRILKGFEKVGQVLITSCALIFSDFNLRPFSPWSLWLVLSFLSMVIYEACWLRYFKRPTLPAMYAPLGLIPVPLASLPVLAFLLLGIYGKVIWLVLAALILGIGHIGIHIQHFQTLKRQ
;
A
#
# COMPACT_ATOMS: atom_id res chain seq x y z
N MET A 1 -13.45 7.22 16.00
CA MET A 1 -13.55 5.76 16.12
C MET A 1 -14.77 5.33 15.32
N GLY A 2 -14.63 4.37 14.41
CA GLY A 2 -15.58 4.10 13.32
C GLY A 2 -16.80 3.27 13.70
N HIS A 3 -17.74 3.20 12.76
CA HIS A 3 -18.96 2.42 12.79
C HIS A 3 -18.71 1.04 12.19
N LEU A 4 -19.00 0.00 12.96
CA LEU A 4 -18.87 -1.38 12.47
C LEU A 4 -19.88 -1.64 11.35
N GLY A 5 -19.38 -2.18 10.25
CA GLY A 5 -20.16 -2.50 9.06
C GLY A 5 -19.26 -2.85 7.90
N PHE A 6 -19.80 -3.59 6.93
CA PHE A 6 -19.00 -4.02 5.78
C PHE A 6 -18.64 -2.84 4.87
N SER A 7 -17.36 -2.76 4.52
CA SER A 7 -16.81 -1.76 3.63
C SER A 7 -16.55 -2.33 2.24
N TYR A 8 -17.45 -2.02 1.28
CA TYR A 8 -17.23 -2.44 -0.11
C TYR A 8 -16.10 -1.64 -0.76
N VAL A 9 -15.91 -0.36 -0.37
CA VAL A 9 -14.78 0.46 -0.84
C VAL A 9 -13.46 -0.14 -0.33
N GLY A 10 -13.40 -0.52 0.94
CA GLY A 10 -12.23 -1.17 1.50
C GLY A 10 -11.93 -2.52 0.85
N LEU A 11 -12.97 -3.32 0.54
CA LEU A 11 -12.79 -4.55 -0.24
C LEU A 11 -12.19 -4.26 -1.62
N ILE A 12 -12.72 -3.27 -2.36
CA ILE A 12 -12.18 -2.87 -3.68
C ILE A 12 -10.70 -2.50 -3.56
N TYR A 13 -10.34 -1.72 -2.53
CA TYR A 13 -8.94 -1.34 -2.29
C TYR A 13 -8.04 -2.53 -2.00
N LEU A 14 -8.52 -3.50 -1.23
CA LEU A 14 -7.78 -4.74 -0.97
C LEU A 14 -7.64 -5.59 -2.22
N LEU A 15 -8.66 -5.65 -3.08
CA LEU A 15 -8.55 -6.35 -4.37
C LEU A 15 -7.52 -5.68 -5.28
N LEU A 16 -7.57 -4.36 -5.41
CA LEU A 16 -6.56 -3.58 -6.15
C LEU A 16 -5.16 -3.81 -5.56
N LEU A 17 -5.01 -3.84 -4.24
CA LEU A 17 -3.73 -4.17 -3.61
C LEU A 17 -3.27 -5.60 -3.91
N PHE A 18 -4.13 -6.59 -3.72
CA PHE A 18 -3.71 -8.00 -3.69
C PHE A 18 -3.59 -8.63 -5.09
N ILE A 19 -4.40 -8.23 -6.07
CA ILE A 19 -4.37 -8.81 -7.41
C ILE A 19 -2.98 -8.69 -8.06
N PRO A 20 -2.38 -7.48 -8.21
CA PRO A 20 -1.08 -7.37 -8.84
C PRO A 20 0.04 -7.98 -7.99
N ASN A 21 -0.03 -7.89 -6.65
CA ASN A 21 0.91 -8.57 -5.76
C ASN A 21 0.88 -10.10 -5.93
N LEU A 22 -0.31 -10.69 -6.10
CA LEU A 22 -0.45 -12.13 -6.33
C LEU A 22 0.09 -12.54 -7.71
N VAL A 23 -0.17 -11.73 -8.74
CA VAL A 23 0.40 -11.94 -10.08
C VAL A 23 1.92 -11.89 -10.02
N TRP A 24 2.49 -10.92 -9.30
CA TRP A 24 3.93 -10.81 -9.09
C TRP A 24 4.52 -11.99 -8.33
N ALA A 25 3.88 -12.42 -7.23
CA ALA A 25 4.35 -13.55 -6.43
C ALA A 25 4.45 -14.85 -7.24
N ARG A 26 3.59 -15.02 -8.27
CA ARG A 26 3.63 -16.17 -9.19
C ARG A 26 4.73 -16.07 -10.26
N HIS A 27 5.19 -14.87 -10.59
CA HIS A 27 6.13 -14.60 -11.69
C HIS A 27 7.39 -13.89 -11.20
N MET A 28 7.85 -14.23 -9.99
CA MET A 28 8.95 -13.54 -9.33
C MET A 28 10.24 -13.62 -10.17
N PRO A 29 10.91 -12.50 -10.45
CA PRO A 29 12.14 -12.52 -11.25
C PRO A 29 13.28 -13.20 -10.46
N PRO A 30 14.14 -13.97 -11.15
CA PRO A 30 15.31 -14.60 -10.54
C PRO A 30 16.27 -13.54 -9.97
N GLY A 31 16.80 -13.76 -8.77
CA GLY A 31 17.74 -12.85 -8.10
C GLY A 31 17.13 -11.96 -7.01
N TYR A 32 15.82 -12.06 -6.73
CA TYR A 32 15.24 -11.48 -5.51
C TYR A 32 15.76 -12.25 -4.29
N SER A 33 16.89 -11.83 -3.73
CA SER A 33 17.46 -12.40 -2.52
C SER A 33 17.06 -11.56 -1.32
N VAL A 34 16.36 -12.19 -0.38
CA VAL A 34 16.01 -11.61 0.92
C VAL A 34 17.28 -11.61 1.78
N ARG A 35 18.19 -10.67 1.53
CA ARG A 35 19.28 -10.40 2.48
C ARG A 35 18.66 -9.95 3.81
N GLU A 36 19.33 -10.27 4.90
CA GLU A 36 18.86 -10.12 6.29
C GLU A 36 18.06 -8.83 6.54
N GLU A 37 16.74 -8.91 6.43
CA GLU A 37 15.82 -7.85 6.79
C GLU A 37 15.84 -7.66 8.32
N LYS A 38 15.81 -6.41 8.78
CA LYS A 38 15.69 -6.14 10.21
C LYS A 38 14.38 -6.73 10.75
N ARG A 39 14.49 -7.72 11.65
CA ARG A 39 13.34 -8.46 12.24
C ARG A 39 12.24 -7.54 12.78
N ILE A 40 12.62 -6.38 13.33
CA ILE A 40 11.69 -5.37 13.85
C ILE A 40 10.80 -4.78 12.74
N LEU A 41 11.38 -4.41 11.59
CA LEU A 41 10.62 -3.84 10.47
C LEU A 41 9.65 -4.86 9.87
N LYS A 42 10.09 -6.12 9.80
CA LYS A 42 9.25 -7.23 9.36
C LYS A 42 8.07 -7.48 10.32
N GLY A 43 8.30 -7.29 11.62
CA GLY A 43 7.23 -7.30 12.63
C GLY A 43 6.20 -6.21 12.37
N PHE A 44 6.64 -4.96 12.19
CA PHE A 44 5.76 -3.83 11.84
C PHE A 44 4.99 -4.07 10.54
N GLU A 45 5.64 -4.59 9.51
CA GLU A 45 4.98 -4.90 8.24
C GLU A 45 3.86 -5.93 8.42
N LYS A 46 4.13 -7.08 9.06
CA LYS A 46 3.12 -8.12 9.28
C LYS A 46 1.95 -7.63 10.12
N VAL A 47 2.23 -6.92 11.22
CA VAL A 47 1.19 -6.34 12.07
C VAL A 47 0.37 -5.32 11.28
N GLY A 48 1.03 -4.45 10.51
CA GLY A 48 0.38 -3.48 9.64
C GLY A 48 -0.51 -4.11 8.59
N GLN A 49 -0.08 -5.19 7.93
CA GLN A 49 -0.86 -5.91 6.92
C GLN A 49 -2.16 -6.48 7.51
N VAL A 50 -2.07 -7.13 8.67
CA VAL A 50 -3.24 -7.68 9.37
C VAL A 50 -4.19 -6.56 9.79
N LEU A 51 -3.66 -5.48 10.36
CA LEU A 51 -4.46 -4.34 10.82
C LEU A 51 -5.15 -3.60 9.67
N ILE A 52 -4.44 -3.33 8.56
CA ILE A 52 -5.04 -2.68 7.38
C ILE A 52 -6.14 -3.55 6.80
N THR A 53 -5.86 -4.83 6.58
CA THR A 53 -6.84 -5.75 5.97
C THR A 53 -8.10 -5.85 6.83
N SER A 54 -7.93 -5.98 8.15
CA SER A 54 -9.06 -6.05 9.09
C SER A 54 -9.82 -4.73 9.14
N CYS A 55 -9.13 -3.61 9.38
CA CYS A 55 -9.76 -2.30 9.51
C CYS A 55 -10.48 -1.89 8.22
N ALA A 56 -9.88 -2.12 7.06
CA ALA A 56 -10.45 -1.75 5.77
C ALA A 56 -11.82 -2.40 5.52
N LEU A 57 -12.07 -3.61 6.06
CA LEU A 57 -13.30 -4.36 5.85
C LEU A 57 -14.39 -4.10 6.89
N ILE A 58 -14.02 -3.88 8.16
CA ILE A 58 -14.97 -3.88 9.29
C ILE A 58 -15.63 -2.52 9.57
N PHE A 59 -15.19 -1.43 8.93
CA PHE A 59 -15.77 -0.11 9.14
C PHE A 59 -16.49 0.39 7.88
N SER A 60 -17.81 0.56 7.95
CA SER A 60 -18.61 1.05 6.82
C SER A 60 -18.40 2.55 6.52
N ASP A 61 -17.61 3.25 7.34
CA ASP A 61 -17.30 4.67 7.15
C ASP A 61 -16.57 5.00 5.85
N PHE A 62 -15.92 4.01 5.24
CA PHE A 62 -15.21 4.17 3.97
C PHE A 62 -16.14 4.10 2.75
N ASN A 63 -17.37 3.65 2.93
CA ASN A 63 -18.36 3.59 1.85
C ASN A 63 -18.73 4.99 1.39
N LEU A 64 -19.20 5.09 0.15
CA LEU A 64 -19.53 6.37 -0.46
C LEU A 64 -20.65 7.07 0.32
N ARG A 65 -20.40 8.32 0.66
CA ARG A 65 -21.36 9.24 1.29
C ARG A 65 -21.69 10.37 0.31
N PRO A 66 -22.80 11.10 0.52
CA PRO A 66 -23.09 12.31 -0.24
C PRO A 66 -21.86 13.22 -0.31
N PHE A 67 -21.63 13.79 -1.49
CA PHE A 67 -20.39 14.52 -1.75
C PHE A 67 -20.28 15.75 -0.85
N SER A 68 -19.10 15.93 -0.27
CA SER A 68 -18.75 17.10 0.53
C SER A 68 -17.29 17.46 0.24
N PRO A 69 -16.80 18.64 0.65
CA PRO A 69 -15.38 18.97 0.53
C PRO A 69 -14.46 17.91 1.19
N TRP A 70 -14.94 17.20 2.22
CA TRP A 70 -14.20 16.10 2.86
C TRP A 70 -14.02 14.88 1.95
N SER A 71 -14.88 14.70 0.95
CA SER A 71 -14.76 13.63 -0.05
C SER A 71 -13.50 13.78 -0.92
N LEU A 72 -12.83 14.94 -0.90
CA LEU A 72 -11.54 15.12 -1.55
C LEU A 72 -10.47 14.13 -1.04
N TRP A 73 -10.51 13.76 0.25
CA TRP A 73 -9.62 12.74 0.80
C TRP A 73 -9.80 11.38 0.13
N LEU A 74 -11.04 11.00 -0.17
CA LEU A 74 -11.34 9.77 -0.91
C LEU A 74 -10.84 9.86 -2.36
N VAL A 75 -11.03 11.01 -3.01
CA VAL A 75 -10.53 11.23 -4.38
C VAL A 75 -9.00 11.08 -4.43
N LEU A 76 -8.27 11.73 -3.52
CA LEU A 76 -6.81 11.63 -3.44
C LEU A 76 -6.36 10.19 -3.11
N SER A 77 -7.09 9.51 -2.24
CA SER A 77 -6.86 8.10 -1.91
C SER A 77 -7.01 7.21 -3.15
N PHE A 78 -8.08 7.40 -3.92
CA PHE A 78 -8.35 6.64 -5.13
C PHE A 78 -7.32 6.92 -6.23
N LEU A 79 -6.95 8.19 -6.43
CA LEU A 79 -5.87 8.56 -7.35
C LEU A 79 -4.55 7.89 -6.98
N SER A 80 -4.24 7.77 -5.69
CA SER A 80 -3.04 7.05 -5.22
C SER A 80 -3.08 5.56 -5.63
N MET A 81 -4.24 4.91 -5.54
CA MET A 81 -4.42 3.53 -6.02
C MET A 81 -4.30 3.42 -7.54
N VAL A 82 -4.86 4.37 -8.31
CA VAL A 82 -4.73 4.37 -9.77
C VAL A 82 -3.27 4.51 -10.21
N ILE A 83 -2.51 5.40 -9.58
CA ILE A 83 -1.08 5.58 -9.86
C ILE A 83 -0.30 4.31 -9.47
N TYR A 84 -0.67 3.66 -8.37
CA TYR A 84 -0.10 2.39 -7.95
C TYR A 84 -0.31 1.30 -9.00
N GLU A 85 -1.54 1.13 -9.51
CA GLU A 85 -1.83 0.19 -10.60
C GLU A 85 -1.05 0.52 -11.87
N ALA A 86 -0.93 1.80 -12.23
CA ALA A 86 -0.14 2.23 -13.37
C ALA A 86 1.35 1.86 -13.20
N CYS A 87 1.87 1.93 -11.97
CA CYS A 87 3.23 1.48 -11.66
C CYS A 87 3.39 -0.04 -11.83
N TRP A 88 2.36 -0.83 -11.49
CA TRP A 88 2.34 -2.26 -11.78
C TRP A 88 2.30 -2.57 -13.27
N LEU A 89 1.46 -1.87 -14.05
CA LEU A 89 1.43 -2.02 -15.50
C LEU A 89 2.80 -1.72 -16.13
N ARG A 90 3.49 -0.69 -15.64
CA ARG A 90 4.87 -0.39 -16.07
C ARG A 90 5.82 -1.53 -15.71
N TYR A 91 5.72 -2.10 -14.50
CA TYR A 91 6.53 -3.23 -14.07
C TYR A 91 6.27 -4.48 -14.91
N PHE A 92 5.01 -4.87 -15.13
CA PHE A 92 4.67 -6.10 -15.87
C PHE A 92 5.08 -6.06 -17.34
N LYS A 93 5.22 -4.86 -17.93
CA LYS A 93 5.80 -4.71 -19.28
C LYS A 93 7.28 -5.11 -19.33
N ARG A 94 8.02 -4.97 -18.22
CA ARG A 94 9.46 -5.28 -18.12
C ARG A 94 9.78 -5.75 -16.69
N PRO A 95 9.51 -7.02 -16.35
CA PRO A 95 9.56 -7.52 -14.97
C PRO A 95 11.00 -7.75 -14.48
N THR A 96 11.77 -6.67 -14.37
CA THR A 96 13.14 -6.68 -13.87
C THR A 96 13.20 -6.04 -12.48
N LEU A 97 14.21 -6.41 -11.69
CA LEU A 97 14.38 -5.84 -10.35
C LEU A 97 14.52 -4.30 -10.37
N PRO A 98 15.25 -3.67 -11.31
CA PRO A 98 15.28 -2.21 -11.42
C PRO A 98 13.90 -1.59 -11.76
N ALA A 99 13.07 -2.27 -12.55
CA ALA A 99 11.74 -1.78 -12.88
C ALA A 99 10.80 -1.76 -11.65
N MET A 100 10.98 -2.70 -10.72
CA MET A 100 10.23 -2.76 -9.45
C MET A 100 10.49 -1.54 -8.57
N TYR A 101 11.74 -1.06 -8.57
CA TYR A 101 12.18 0.09 -7.78
C TYR A 101 12.33 1.38 -8.61
N ALA A 102 11.80 1.39 -9.85
CA ALA A 102 11.90 2.57 -10.68
C ALA A 102 11.12 3.72 -10.02
N PRO A 103 11.77 4.86 -9.72
CA PRO A 103 11.11 5.95 -8.99
C PRO A 103 9.97 6.55 -9.82
N LEU A 104 9.03 7.19 -9.11
CA LEU A 104 7.98 8.02 -9.70
C LEU A 104 8.15 9.45 -9.18
N GLY A 105 8.81 10.29 -9.98
CA GLY A 105 9.19 11.64 -9.57
C GLY A 105 10.05 11.61 -8.30
N LEU A 106 9.52 12.16 -7.20
CA LEU A 106 10.19 12.20 -5.90
C LEU A 106 9.96 10.95 -5.04
N ILE A 107 9.08 10.03 -5.44
CA ILE A 107 8.76 8.83 -4.66
C ILE A 107 9.76 7.73 -5.04
N PRO A 108 10.67 7.33 -4.13
CA PRO A 108 11.74 6.37 -4.45
C PRO A 108 11.21 4.94 -4.63
N VAL A 109 10.21 4.53 -3.85
CA VAL A 109 9.65 3.17 -3.86
C VAL A 109 8.12 3.21 -4.04
N PRO A 110 7.63 3.61 -5.24
CA PRO A 110 6.22 3.93 -5.44
C PRO A 110 5.28 2.74 -5.19
N LEU A 111 5.68 1.52 -5.55
CA LEU A 111 4.87 0.32 -5.31
C LEU A 111 4.65 0.03 -3.81
N ALA A 112 5.57 0.46 -2.94
CA ALA A 112 5.43 0.30 -1.49
C ALA A 112 4.74 1.50 -0.83
N SER A 113 5.03 2.72 -1.29
CA SER A 113 4.55 3.95 -0.65
C SER A 113 3.11 4.33 -1.04
N LEU A 114 2.70 4.10 -2.29
CA LEU A 114 1.39 4.53 -2.78
C LEU A 114 0.22 3.80 -2.10
N PRO A 115 0.26 2.47 -1.86
CA PRO A 115 -0.80 1.82 -1.10
C PRO A 115 -0.92 2.32 0.33
N VAL A 116 0.23 2.51 1.01
CA VAL A 116 0.24 3.05 2.38
C VAL A 116 -0.40 4.44 2.42
N LEU A 117 -0.06 5.30 1.46
CA LEU A 117 -0.68 6.62 1.32
C LEU A 117 -2.19 6.50 1.04
N ALA A 118 -2.60 5.61 0.15
CA ALA A 118 -3.99 5.39 -0.19
C ALA A 118 -4.82 4.98 1.05
N PHE A 119 -4.36 4.01 1.84
CA PHE A 119 -5.04 3.58 3.06
C PHE A 119 -5.00 4.64 4.17
N LEU A 120 -3.93 5.43 4.28
CA LEU A 120 -3.85 6.57 5.20
C LEU A 120 -4.93 7.61 4.86
N LEU A 121 -5.02 8.02 3.60
CA LEU A 121 -6.03 8.96 3.11
C LEU A 121 -7.45 8.40 3.24
N LEU A 122 -7.64 7.09 3.04
CA LEU A 122 -8.93 6.41 3.25
C LEU A 122 -9.34 6.44 4.73
N GLY A 123 -8.37 6.24 5.65
CA GLY A 123 -8.58 6.37 7.09
C GLY A 123 -9.00 7.79 7.49
N ILE A 124 -8.38 8.81 6.89
CA ILE A 124 -8.74 10.22 7.08
C ILE A 124 -10.15 10.50 6.53
N TYR A 125 -10.47 10.01 5.33
CA TYR A 125 -11.80 10.14 4.74
C TYR A 125 -12.87 9.56 5.65
N GLY A 126 -12.73 8.31 6.07
CA GLY A 126 -13.68 7.64 6.97
C GLY A 126 -13.63 8.15 8.41
N LYS A 127 -12.69 9.04 8.76
CA LYS A 127 -12.42 9.50 10.14
C LYS A 127 -12.20 8.33 11.11
N VAL A 128 -11.59 7.25 10.62
CA VAL A 128 -11.31 6.02 11.37
C VAL A 128 -9.84 6.00 11.78
N ILE A 129 -9.57 6.42 13.02
CA ILE A 129 -8.21 6.46 13.59
C ILE A 129 -7.48 5.11 13.53
N TRP A 130 -8.21 4.00 13.63
CA TRP A 130 -7.64 2.66 13.56
C TRP A 130 -6.97 2.35 12.22
N LEU A 131 -7.59 2.76 11.10
CA LEU A 131 -7.00 2.58 9.78
C LEU A 131 -5.80 3.52 9.57
N VAL A 132 -5.86 4.74 10.11
CA VAL A 132 -4.73 5.69 10.09
C VAL A 132 -3.52 5.09 10.83
N LEU A 133 -3.70 4.60 12.06
CA LEU A 133 -2.63 3.98 12.82
C LEU A 133 -2.10 2.70 12.14
N ALA A 134 -2.99 1.88 11.58
CA ALA A 134 -2.58 0.70 10.80
C ALA A 134 -1.72 1.08 9.59
N ALA A 135 -2.09 2.14 8.85
CA ALA A 135 -1.32 2.65 7.73
C ALA A 135 0.06 3.17 8.16
N LEU A 136 0.16 3.88 9.29
CA LEU A 136 1.44 4.34 9.83
C LEU A 136 2.35 3.17 10.24
N ILE A 137 1.79 2.17 10.95
CA ILE A 137 2.49 0.95 11.34
C ILE A 137 3.02 0.21 10.11
N LEU A 138 2.15 -0.01 9.10
CA LEU A 138 2.57 -0.64 7.85
C LEU A 138 3.63 0.19 7.14
N GLY A 139 3.46 1.52 7.09
CA GLY A 139 4.41 2.44 6.46
C GLY A 139 5.82 2.33 7.03
N ILE A 140 5.95 2.31 8.36
CA ILE A 140 7.26 2.17 9.03
C ILE A 140 7.93 0.85 8.64
N GLY A 141 7.18 -0.25 8.64
CA GLY A 141 7.71 -1.57 8.29
C GLY A 141 7.99 -1.72 6.79
N HIS A 142 6.94 -1.67 5.98
CA HIS A 142 6.94 -1.98 4.55
C HIS A 142 7.82 -1.01 3.74
N ILE A 143 7.65 0.31 3.91
CA ILE A 143 8.46 1.29 3.17
C ILE A 143 9.92 1.21 3.65
N GLY A 144 10.15 1.02 4.95
CA GLY A 144 11.48 0.87 5.52
C GLY A 144 12.27 -0.30 4.91
N ILE A 145 11.62 -1.46 4.74
CA ILE A 145 12.22 -2.64 4.09
C ILE A 145 12.53 -2.34 2.62
N HIS A 146 11.58 -1.78 1.88
CA HIS A 146 11.78 -1.49 0.45
C HIS A 146 12.86 -0.44 0.20
N ILE A 147 13.02 0.56 1.07
CA ILE A 147 14.12 1.53 0.98
C ILE A 147 15.48 0.85 1.23
N GLN A 148 15.57 -0.08 2.19
CA GLN A 148 16.81 -0.83 2.43
C GLN A 148 17.22 -1.63 1.19
N HIS A 149 16.28 -2.37 0.58
CA HIS A 149 16.54 -3.09 -0.66
C HIS A 149 16.97 -2.17 -1.81
N PHE A 150 16.29 -1.04 -1.98
CA PHE A 150 16.64 -0.05 -3.00
C PHE A 150 18.06 0.51 -2.82
N GLN A 151 18.46 0.81 -1.58
CA GLN A 151 19.81 1.30 -1.28
C GLN A 151 20.88 0.22 -1.52
N THR A 152 20.59 -1.04 -1.23
CA THR A 152 21.50 -2.16 -1.54
C THR A 152 21.71 -2.29 -3.05
N LEU A 153 20.65 -2.20 -3.85
CA LEU A 153 20.74 -2.27 -5.32
C LEU A 153 21.53 -1.11 -5.92
N LYS A 154 21.43 0.09 -5.36
CA LYS A 154 22.22 1.26 -5.81
C LYS A 154 23.72 1.17 -5.48
N ARG A 155 24.11 0.32 -4.52
CA ARG A 155 25.50 0.17 -4.07
C ARG A 155 26.25 -0.95 -4.80
N GLN A 156 25.55 -1.73 -5.63
CA GLN A 156 26.11 -2.75 -6.53
C GLN A 156 26.38 -2.13 -7.90
#